data_AF-A0A7S2D5M2-F1
#
_entry.id   AF-A0A7S2D5M2-F1
#
_cell.length_a   1.000
_cell.length_b   1.000
_cell.length_c   1.000
_cell.angle_alpha   90.00
_cell.angle_beta   90.00
_cell.angle_gamma   90.00
#
_symmetry.space_group_name_H-M   'P 1'
#
loop_
_entity.id
_entity.type
_entity.pdbx_description
1 polymer ?
#
loop_
_entity_poly.entity_id
_entity_poly.type
_entity_poly.pdbx_seq_one_letter_code
_entity_poly.pdbx_strand_id
1 'polypeptide(L)'
;ERQFMLLLNRGQAYARGAVERVALCEELSLCRHRQERAHFAAMSNLNIHLRAVDADYTEAEATLRRQYLQGKSLLDNFEEVLDRLSQTSLHPALQSLTVDISPQQHPMRTLRDCVPYDRYAPFVRECRVSHARLHKSAEDLRQRYNRLRDAVNALGCSSSFGGMTDARNSARAPGEEEDISLGLPLDELQLHDGIQPAEMIDDQRNSPQQHQQQPLEVTSFPSLDLEDRDEANQANLLSDTSL
;
A
#
# COMPACT_ATOMS: atom_id res chain seq x y z
N GLU A 1 -42.00 23.41 64.51
CA GLU A 1 -41.82 24.32 63.35
C GLU A 1 -40.38 24.36 62.80
N ARG A 2 -39.37 24.77 63.58
CA ARG A 2 -37.97 24.86 63.11
C ARG A 2 -37.41 23.58 62.46
N GLN A 3 -37.66 22.41 63.05
CA GLN A 3 -37.22 21.12 62.50
C GLN A 3 -37.90 20.78 61.16
N PHE A 4 -39.17 21.14 61.01
CA PHE A 4 -39.90 20.95 59.76
C PHE A 4 -39.32 21.83 58.64
N MET A 5 -39.04 23.11 58.92
CA MET A 5 -38.41 24.01 57.95
C MET A 5 -37.02 23.53 57.52
N LEU A 6 -36.23 22.99 58.44
CA LEU A 6 -34.94 22.38 58.09
C LEU A 6 -35.11 21.17 57.17
N LEU A 7 -36.08 20.29 57.47
CA LEU A 7 -36.36 19.12 56.64
C LEU A 7 -36.88 19.52 55.25
N LEU A 8 -37.74 20.53 55.17
CA LEU A 8 -38.25 21.08 53.91
C LEU A 8 -37.11 21.63 53.04
N ASN A 9 -36.25 22.48 53.61
CA ASN A 9 -35.09 23.04 52.90
C ASN A 9 -34.14 21.94 52.41
N ARG A 10 -33.92 20.91 53.23
CA ARG A 10 -33.12 19.75 52.85
C ARG A 10 -33.75 18.96 51.70
N GLY A 11 -35.06 18.74 51.75
CA GLY A 11 -35.82 18.10 50.68
C GLY A 11 -35.74 18.89 49.37
N GLN A 12 -35.89 20.21 49.42
CA GLN A 12 -35.74 21.08 48.25
C GLN A 12 -34.32 21.05 47.68
N ALA A 13 -33.29 21.03 48.52
CA ALA A 13 -31.90 20.91 48.07
C ALA A 13 -31.66 19.58 47.33
N TYR A 14 -32.19 18.47 47.87
CA TYR A 14 -32.10 17.18 47.18
C TYR A 14 -32.87 17.15 45.86
N ALA A 15 -34.05 17.74 45.82
CA ALA A 15 -34.85 17.84 44.60
C ALA A 15 -34.10 18.63 43.51
N ARG A 16 -33.54 19.81 43.83
CA ARG A 16 -32.75 20.62 42.89
C ARG A 16 -31.53 19.85 42.38
N GLY A 17 -30.75 19.26 43.29
CA GLY A 17 -29.58 18.47 42.89
C GLY A 17 -29.93 17.23 42.06
N ALA A 18 -31.12 16.64 42.26
CA ALA A 18 -31.59 15.54 41.41
C ALA A 18 -31.93 16.03 40.00
N VAL A 19 -32.62 17.17 39.86
CA VAL A 19 -32.93 17.78 38.56
C VAL A 19 -31.65 18.14 37.81
N GLU A 20 -30.68 18.77 38.47
CA GLU A 20 -29.38 19.10 37.88
C GLU A 20 -28.64 17.87 37.37
N ARG A 21 -28.61 16.77 38.14
CA ARG A 21 -27.98 15.52 37.71
C ARG A 21 -28.69 14.88 36.53
N VAL A 22 -30.02 14.94 36.47
CA VAL A 22 -30.78 14.44 35.32
C VAL A 22 -30.42 15.23 34.07
N ALA A 23 -30.40 16.56 34.15
CA ALA A 23 -30.00 17.42 33.02
C ALA A 23 -28.57 17.12 32.54
N LEU A 24 -27.62 16.91 33.45
CA LEU A 24 -26.25 16.51 33.10
C LEU A 24 -26.21 15.13 32.42
N CYS A 25 -27.00 14.16 32.89
CA CYS A 25 -27.10 12.86 32.24
C CYS A 25 -27.66 12.96 30.82
N GLU A 26 -28.64 13.82 30.59
CA GLU A 26 -29.20 14.09 29.26
C GLU A 26 -28.15 14.70 28.33
N GLU A 27 -27.39 15.69 28.79
CA GLU A 27 -26.29 16.29 28.01
C GLU A 27 -25.20 15.27 27.67
N LEU A 28 -24.77 14.45 28.63
CA LEU A 28 -23.80 13.39 28.42
C LEU A 28 -24.29 12.35 27.41
N SER A 29 -25.59 12.01 27.44
CA SER A 29 -26.20 11.10 26.47
C SER A 29 -26.17 11.66 25.05
N LEU A 30 -26.45 12.96 24.89
CA LEU A 30 -26.37 13.66 23.60
C LEU A 30 -24.93 13.73 23.08
N CYS A 31 -23.98 14.03 23.97
CA CYS A 31 -22.55 14.06 23.65
C CYS A 31 -22.08 12.69 23.15
N ARG A 32 -22.42 11.62 23.87
CA ARG A 32 -22.11 10.24 23.47
C ARG A 32 -22.71 9.90 22.11
N HIS A 33 -23.96 10.27 21.85
CA HIS A 33 -24.59 10.03 20.55
C HIS A 33 -23.86 10.74 19.40
N ARG A 34 -23.38 11.98 19.62
CA ARG A 34 -22.55 12.69 18.64
C ARG A 34 -21.22 11.99 18.40
N GLN A 35 -20.55 11.51 19.45
CA GLN A 35 -19.31 10.75 19.34
C GLN A 35 -19.51 9.44 18.57
N GLU A 36 -20.57 8.69 18.86
CA GLU A 36 -20.92 7.46 18.13
C GLU A 36 -21.10 7.76 16.64
N ARG A 37 -21.87 8.79 16.28
CA ARG A 37 -22.04 9.21 14.88
C ARG A 37 -20.72 9.61 14.21
N ALA A 38 -19.86 10.33 14.92
CA ALA A 38 -18.54 10.70 14.41
C ALA A 38 -17.66 9.45 14.18
N HIS A 39 -17.69 8.49 15.09
CA HIS A 39 -17.00 7.21 14.93
C HIS A 39 -17.52 6.41 13.74
N PHE A 40 -18.84 6.31 13.55
CA PHE A 40 -19.43 5.65 12.38
C PHE A 40 -19.02 6.33 11.07
N ALA A 41 -19.03 7.66 11.02
CA ALA A 41 -18.59 8.41 9.85
C ALA A 41 -17.10 8.17 9.54
N ALA A 42 -16.24 8.19 10.57
CA ALA A 42 -14.82 7.90 10.42
C ALA A 42 -14.58 6.47 9.88
N MET A 43 -15.30 5.47 10.41
CA MET A 43 -15.22 4.09 9.94
C MET A 43 -15.72 3.92 8.50
N SER A 44 -16.80 4.63 8.13
CA SER A 44 -17.29 4.65 6.75
C SER A 44 -16.22 5.22 5.81
N ASN A 45 -15.59 6.34 6.19
CA ASN A 45 -14.53 6.97 5.40
C ASN A 45 -13.32 6.04 5.26
N LEU A 46 -12.88 5.39 6.35
CA LEU A 46 -11.78 4.42 6.31
C LEU A 46 -12.08 3.25 5.35
N ASN A 47 -13.32 2.74 5.35
CA ASN A 47 -13.72 1.67 4.43
C ASN A 47 -13.73 2.12 2.97
N ILE A 48 -14.18 3.36 2.69
CA ILE A 48 -14.14 3.92 1.33
C ILE A 48 -12.69 4.02 0.85
N HIS A 49 -11.79 4.53 1.68
CA HIS A 49 -10.37 4.61 1.34
C HIS A 49 -9.72 3.24 1.20
N LEU A 50 -10.07 2.26 2.04
CA LEU A 50 -9.57 0.90 1.91
C LEU A 50 -9.97 0.30 0.55
N ARG A 51 -11.21 0.50 0.08
CA ARG A 51 -11.65 0.01 -1.24
C ARG A 51 -10.87 0.65 -2.39
N ALA A 52 -10.54 1.93 -2.28
CA ALA A 52 -9.70 2.60 -3.27
C ALA A 52 -8.27 1.99 -3.29
N VAL A 53 -7.66 1.83 -2.11
CA VAL A 53 -6.35 1.20 -1.95
C VAL A 53 -6.36 -0.25 -2.45
N ASP A 54 -7.45 -0.98 -2.25
CA ASP A 54 -7.62 -2.35 -2.72
C ASP A 54 -7.61 -2.43 -4.25
N ALA A 55 -8.36 -1.55 -4.91
CA ALA A 55 -8.34 -1.44 -6.38
C ALA A 55 -6.92 -1.13 -6.89
N ASP A 56 -6.25 -0.13 -6.32
CA ASP A 56 -4.88 0.26 -6.71
C ASP A 56 -3.87 -0.87 -6.46
N TYR A 57 -4.00 -1.58 -5.33
CA TYR A 57 -3.13 -2.70 -4.98
C TYR A 57 -3.29 -3.87 -5.95
N THR A 58 -4.52 -4.25 -6.31
CA THR A 58 -4.76 -5.36 -7.24
C THR A 58 -4.20 -5.07 -8.64
N GLU A 59 -4.30 -3.83 -9.11
CA GLU A 59 -3.68 -3.40 -10.37
C GLU A 59 -2.15 -3.44 -10.30
N ALA A 60 -1.58 -2.92 -9.21
CA ALA A 60 -0.14 -2.93 -8.97
C ALA A 60 0.41 -4.36 -8.89
N GLU A 61 -0.26 -5.26 -8.17
CA GLU A 61 0.10 -6.67 -8.04
C GLU A 61 0.07 -7.39 -9.39
N ALA A 62 -0.97 -7.17 -10.20
CA ALA A 62 -1.08 -7.74 -11.54
C ALA A 62 0.08 -7.28 -12.44
N THR A 63 0.45 -6.00 -12.35
CA THR A 63 1.55 -5.41 -13.12
C THR A 63 2.91 -5.96 -12.69
N LEU A 64 3.18 -5.98 -11.38
CA LEU A 64 4.42 -6.52 -10.81
C LEU A 64 4.57 -8.01 -11.16
N ARG A 65 3.49 -8.79 -11.06
CA ARG A 65 3.50 -10.21 -11.43
C ARG A 65 3.82 -10.42 -12.90
N ARG A 66 3.24 -9.62 -13.80
CA ARG A 66 3.54 -9.68 -15.23
C ARG A 66 5.01 -9.37 -15.51
N GLN A 67 5.55 -8.30 -14.92
CA GLN A 67 6.96 -7.92 -15.06
C GLN A 67 7.90 -9.00 -14.49
N TYR A 68 7.55 -9.58 -13.35
CA TYR A 68 8.32 -10.66 -12.73
C TYR A 68 8.38 -11.89 -13.64
N LEU A 69 7.24 -12.35 -14.17
CA LEU A 69 7.18 -13.52 -15.06
C LEU A 69 7.93 -13.27 -16.37
N GLN A 70 7.79 -12.07 -16.94
CA GLN A 70 8.52 -11.69 -18.15
C GLN A 70 10.04 -11.67 -17.90
N GLY A 71 10.48 -11.02 -16.81
CA GLY A 71 11.89 -10.97 -16.44
C GLY A 71 12.47 -12.35 -16.15
N LYS A 72 11.72 -13.21 -15.45
CA LYS A 72 12.10 -14.59 -15.17
C LYS A 72 12.28 -15.39 -16.45
N SER A 73 11.29 -15.35 -17.34
CA SER A 73 11.35 -16.02 -18.64
C SER A 73 12.57 -15.58 -19.46
N LEU A 74 12.88 -14.28 -19.51
CA LEU A 74 14.06 -13.78 -20.21
C LEU A 74 15.37 -14.30 -19.62
N LEU A 75 15.48 -14.32 -18.28
CA LEU A 75 16.69 -14.78 -17.59
C LEU A 75 16.90 -16.30 -17.68
N ASP A 76 15.82 -17.08 -17.64
CA ASP A 76 15.85 -18.54 -17.77
C ASP A 76 16.20 -18.94 -19.21
N ASN A 77 15.56 -18.30 -20.20
CA ASN A 77 15.82 -18.55 -21.63
C ASN A 77 17.21 -18.07 -22.06
N PHE A 78 17.82 -17.11 -21.37
CA PHE A 78 19.14 -16.59 -21.73
C PHE A 78 20.22 -17.69 -21.66
N GLU A 79 20.24 -18.49 -20.59
CA GLU A 79 21.17 -19.60 -20.45
C GLU A 79 20.88 -20.70 -21.48
N GLU A 80 19.60 -21.04 -21.67
CA GLU A 80 19.21 -22.05 -22.65
C GLU A 80 19.64 -21.67 -24.08
N VAL A 81 19.44 -20.40 -24.47
CA VAL A 81 19.85 -19.91 -25.79
C VAL A 81 21.37 -19.94 -25.94
N LEU A 82 22.13 -19.60 -24.89
CA LEU A 82 23.59 -19.68 -24.91
C LEU A 82 24.10 -21.13 -25.04
N ASP A 83 23.45 -22.07 -24.37
CA ASP A 83 23.79 -23.48 -24.49
C ASP A 83 23.49 -24.00 -25.90
N ARG A 84 22.35 -23.63 -26.49
CA ARG A 84 22.02 -23.93 -27.90
C ARG A 84 23.05 -23.34 -28.87
N LEU A 85 23.50 -22.10 -28.64
CA LEU A 85 24.54 -21.46 -29.45
C LEU A 85 25.90 -22.17 -29.32
N SER A 86 26.21 -22.76 -28.15
CA SER A 86 27.43 -23.53 -27.94
C SER A 86 27.44 -24.87 -28.67
N GLN A 87 26.25 -25.47 -28.85
CA GLN A 87 26.11 -26.75 -29.56
C GLN A 87 26.10 -26.58 -31.09
N THR A 88 25.83 -25.36 -31.57
CA THR A 88 25.74 -25.08 -33.00
C THR A 88 27.12 -24.77 -33.57
N SER A 89 27.69 -25.74 -34.29
CA SER A 89 28.99 -25.59 -34.95
C SER A 89 28.94 -24.53 -36.06
N LEU A 90 29.97 -23.70 -36.14
CA LEU A 90 30.11 -22.70 -37.20
C LEU A 90 30.35 -23.38 -38.55
N HIS A 91 29.90 -22.79 -39.66
CA HIS A 91 30.19 -23.33 -41.00
C HIS A 91 31.70 -23.33 -41.26
N PRO A 92 32.30 -24.40 -41.85
CA PRO A 92 33.75 -24.54 -41.99
C PRO A 92 34.42 -23.38 -42.74
N ALA A 93 33.75 -22.78 -43.72
CA ALA A 93 34.27 -21.61 -44.44
C ALA A 93 34.44 -20.35 -43.55
N LEU A 94 33.63 -20.20 -42.51
CA LEU A 94 33.75 -19.11 -41.54
C LEU A 94 34.82 -19.41 -40.47
N GLN A 95 35.01 -20.70 -40.16
CA GLN A 95 36.09 -21.13 -39.26
C GLN A 95 37.47 -20.86 -39.87
N SER A 96 37.66 -21.11 -41.17
CA SER A 96 38.93 -20.79 -41.84
C SER A 96 39.19 -19.29 -41.89
N LEU A 97 38.16 -18.48 -42.14
CA LEU A 97 38.29 -17.03 -42.25
C LEU A 97 38.71 -16.38 -40.92
N THR A 98 38.25 -16.92 -39.80
CA THR A 98 38.57 -16.37 -38.46
C THR A 98 40.02 -16.63 -38.04
N VAL A 99 40.63 -17.71 -38.53
CA VAL A 99 42.07 -18.00 -38.31
C VAL A 99 42.97 -16.96 -38.98
N ASP A 100 42.57 -16.49 -40.17
CA ASP A 100 43.39 -15.55 -40.95
C ASP A 100 43.30 -14.10 -40.43
N ILE A 101 42.16 -13.71 -39.84
CA ILE A 101 41.90 -12.31 -39.43
C ILE A 101 42.55 -11.95 -38.10
N SER A 102 42.64 -12.89 -37.13
CA SER A 102 43.18 -12.58 -35.81
C SER A 102 43.94 -13.77 -35.22
N PRO A 103 45.25 -13.93 -35.54
CA PRO A 103 46.05 -15.07 -35.07
C PRO A 103 46.29 -15.08 -33.55
N GLN A 104 45.93 -14.00 -32.84
CA GLN A 104 46.04 -13.90 -31.38
C GLN A 104 44.75 -14.29 -30.63
N GLN A 105 43.62 -14.47 -31.33
CA GLN A 105 42.36 -14.85 -30.70
C GLN A 105 42.11 -16.36 -30.81
N HIS A 106 41.38 -16.92 -29.83
CA HIS A 106 40.99 -18.33 -29.86
C HIS A 106 40.20 -18.65 -31.14
N PRO A 107 40.44 -19.81 -31.78
CA PRO A 107 39.74 -20.18 -33.01
C PRO A 107 38.24 -20.31 -32.73
N MET A 108 37.42 -19.55 -33.45
CA MET A 108 35.95 -19.60 -33.30
C MET A 108 35.44 -20.91 -33.88
N ARG A 109 34.83 -21.75 -33.03
CA ARG A 109 34.29 -23.07 -33.41
C ARG A 109 32.77 -23.10 -33.43
N THR A 110 32.13 -22.29 -32.58
CA THR A 110 30.70 -22.32 -32.34
C THR A 110 30.08 -20.94 -32.54
N LEU A 111 28.76 -20.87 -32.75
CA LEU A 111 28.07 -19.58 -32.83
C LEU A 111 28.18 -18.77 -31.54
N ARG A 112 28.36 -19.44 -30.39
CA ARG A 112 28.60 -18.78 -29.10
C ARG A 112 29.87 -17.92 -29.12
N ASP A 113 30.93 -18.36 -29.81
CA ASP A 113 32.20 -17.63 -29.85
C ASP A 113 32.08 -16.26 -30.57
N CYS A 114 31.04 -16.10 -31.39
CA CYS A 114 30.72 -14.83 -32.05
C CYS A 114 29.98 -13.83 -31.15
N VAL A 115 29.46 -14.28 -30.00
CA VAL A 115 28.75 -13.44 -29.03
C VAL A 115 29.73 -13.04 -27.92
N PRO A 116 29.86 -11.75 -27.57
CA PRO A 116 30.79 -11.32 -26.51
C PRO A 116 30.19 -11.61 -25.12
N TYR A 117 30.09 -12.89 -24.77
CA TYR A 117 29.48 -13.39 -23.53
C TYR A 117 30.10 -12.74 -22.29
N ASP A 118 31.42 -12.56 -22.27
CA ASP A 118 32.14 -11.97 -21.13
C ASP A 118 31.67 -10.55 -20.83
N ARG A 119 31.18 -9.82 -21.84
CA ARG A 119 30.59 -8.49 -21.64
C ARG A 119 29.19 -8.56 -21.04
N TYR A 120 28.40 -9.58 -21.39
CA TYR A 120 27.01 -9.73 -20.95
C TYR A 120 26.83 -10.48 -19.64
N ALA A 121 27.76 -11.35 -19.27
CA ALA A 121 27.75 -12.10 -18.02
C ALA A 121 27.56 -11.23 -16.75
N PRO A 122 28.25 -10.08 -16.56
CA PRO A 122 28.00 -9.22 -15.42
C PRO A 122 26.60 -8.60 -15.44
N PHE A 123 26.10 -8.15 -16.59
CA PHE A 123 24.76 -7.58 -16.71
C PHE A 123 23.68 -8.59 -16.35
N VAL A 124 23.80 -9.85 -16.78
CA VAL A 124 22.81 -10.89 -16.43
C VAL A 124 22.81 -11.17 -14.93
N ARG A 125 23.97 -11.14 -14.29
CA ARG A 125 24.08 -11.25 -12.83
C ARG A 125 23.39 -10.09 -12.13
N GLU A 126 23.62 -8.86 -12.59
CA GLU A 126 22.94 -7.67 -12.06
C GLU A 126 21.42 -7.72 -12.28
N CYS A 127 20.96 -8.19 -13.45
CA CYS A 127 19.55 -8.38 -13.73
C CYS A 127 18.93 -9.42 -12.78
N ARG A 128 19.61 -10.52 -12.46
CA ARG A 128 19.17 -11.51 -11.46
C ARG A 128 19.03 -10.90 -10.07
N VAL A 129 20.03 -10.12 -9.64
CA VAL A 129 19.99 -9.42 -8.35
C VAL A 129 18.82 -8.42 -8.31
N SER A 130 18.63 -7.64 -9.38
CA SER A 130 17.52 -6.69 -9.50
C SER A 130 16.16 -7.40 -9.48
N HIS A 131 16.03 -8.52 -10.18
CA HIS A 131 14.82 -9.34 -10.22
C HIS A 131 14.48 -9.94 -8.86
N ALA A 132 15.47 -10.46 -8.13
CA ALA A 132 15.30 -10.93 -6.76
C ALA A 132 14.88 -9.80 -5.79
N ARG A 133 15.45 -8.59 -5.95
CA ARG A 133 15.05 -7.41 -5.16
C ARG A 133 13.61 -6.99 -5.46
N LEU A 134 13.21 -7.01 -6.74
CA LEU A 134 11.83 -6.70 -7.14
C LEU A 134 10.84 -7.68 -6.51
N HIS A 135 11.15 -8.97 -6.53
CA HIS A 135 10.33 -10.01 -5.88
C HIS A 135 10.17 -9.75 -4.38
N LYS A 136 11.28 -9.54 -3.66
CA LYS A 136 11.25 -9.23 -2.23
C LYS A 136 10.44 -7.98 -1.92
N SER A 137 10.60 -6.92 -2.73
CA SER A 137 9.82 -5.68 -2.57
C SER A 137 8.32 -5.91 -2.81
N ALA A 138 7.94 -6.78 -3.74
CA ALA A 138 6.54 -7.13 -3.97
C ALA A 138 5.95 -7.93 -2.78
N GLU A 139 6.72 -8.85 -2.20
CA GLU A 139 6.32 -9.56 -0.98
C GLU A 139 6.14 -8.62 0.22
N ASP A 140 7.08 -7.69 0.41
CA ASP A 140 6.99 -6.67 1.46
C ASP A 140 5.75 -5.78 1.27
N LEU A 141 5.44 -5.39 0.04
CA LEU A 141 4.23 -4.63 -0.29
C LEU A 141 2.97 -5.41 0.06
N ARG A 142 2.89 -6.69 -0.33
CA ARG A 142 1.78 -7.60 0.00
C ARG A 142 1.59 -7.72 1.52
N GLN A 143 2.67 -7.90 2.28
CA GLN A 143 2.59 -7.98 3.74
C GLN A 143 2.04 -6.69 4.36
N ARG A 144 2.48 -5.52 3.88
CA ARG A 144 1.99 -4.22 4.36
C ARG A 144 0.52 -4.01 4.03
N TYR A 145 0.11 -4.36 2.82
CA TYR A 145 -1.28 -4.29 2.39
C TYR A 145 -2.17 -5.20 3.25
N ASN A 146 -1.78 -6.46 3.48
CA ASN A 146 -2.54 -7.39 4.33
C ASN A 146 -2.68 -6.85 5.76
N ARG A 147 -1.60 -6.33 6.35
CA ARG A 147 -1.65 -5.71 7.69
C ARG A 147 -2.61 -4.51 7.73
N LEU A 148 -2.61 -3.66 6.70
CA LEU A 148 -3.53 -2.53 6.60
C LEU A 148 -4.97 -3.02 6.53
N ARG A 149 -5.25 -3.99 5.64
CA ARG A 149 -6.58 -4.58 5.46
C ARG A 149 -7.10 -5.19 6.76
N ASP A 150 -6.29 -5.98 7.42
CA ASP A 150 -6.64 -6.66 8.68
C ASP A 150 -6.88 -5.66 9.81
N ALA A 151 -6.08 -4.59 9.89
CA ALA A 151 -6.27 -3.53 10.88
C ALA A 151 -7.59 -2.77 10.70
N VAL A 152 -7.95 -2.42 9.45
CA VAL A 152 -9.23 -1.76 9.18
C VAL A 152 -10.42 -2.68 9.46
N ASN A 153 -10.31 -3.97 9.11
CA ASN A 153 -11.34 -4.97 9.40
C ASN A 153 -11.52 -5.19 10.90
N ALA A 154 -10.43 -5.25 11.67
CA ALA A 154 -10.46 -5.40 13.12
C ALA A 154 -11.18 -4.22 13.81
N LEU A 155 -10.93 -2.99 13.35
CA LEU A 155 -11.65 -1.80 13.80
C LEU A 155 -13.16 -1.91 13.50
N GLY A 156 -13.53 -2.45 12.35
CA GLY A 156 -14.92 -2.71 11.97
C GLY A 156 -15.63 -3.68 12.92
N CYS A 157 -15.01 -4.82 13.25
CA CYS A 157 -15.61 -5.87 14.08
C CYS A 157 -15.79 -5.48 15.55
N SER A 158 -14.88 -4.66 16.11
CA SER A 158 -14.94 -4.26 17.53
C SER A 158 -16.18 -3.43 17.91
N SER A 159 -16.85 -2.81 16.92
CA SER A 159 -18.02 -1.95 17.14
C SER A 159 -19.32 -2.71 17.42
N SER A 160 -19.34 -4.04 17.24
CA SER A 160 -20.53 -4.89 17.42
C SER A 160 -20.87 -5.22 18.89
N PHE A 161 -20.00 -4.90 19.86
CA PHE A 161 -20.13 -5.39 21.24
C PHE A 161 -21.25 -4.75 22.09
N GLY A 162 -22.08 -3.87 21.52
CA GLY A 162 -23.14 -3.16 22.25
C GLY A 162 -24.59 -3.62 21.99
N GLY A 163 -24.82 -4.49 21.01
CA GLY A 163 -26.18 -4.85 20.55
C GLY A 163 -26.56 -6.29 20.90
N MET A 164 -26.79 -6.60 22.17
CA MET A 164 -27.37 -7.88 22.59
C MET A 164 -28.90 -7.88 22.41
N THR A 165 -29.38 -7.60 21.20
CA THR A 165 -30.77 -7.85 20.80
C THR A 165 -30.80 -8.27 19.33
N ASP A 166 -31.35 -9.46 19.10
CA ASP A 166 -31.73 -10.04 17.80
C ASP A 166 -30.68 -10.84 17.03
N ALA A 167 -30.31 -11.96 17.64
CA ALA A 167 -29.88 -13.16 16.94
C ALA A 167 -31.04 -13.76 16.11
N ARG A 168 -31.29 -13.23 14.91
CA ARG A 168 -32.10 -13.93 13.89
C ARG A 168 -31.71 -13.45 12.49
N ASN A 169 -31.33 -14.42 11.66
CA ASN A 169 -31.03 -14.33 10.23
C ASN A 169 -29.68 -13.73 9.83
N SER A 170 -28.66 -14.59 9.68
CA SER A 170 -27.96 -14.64 8.39
C SER A 170 -27.16 -15.94 8.26
N ALA A 171 -27.82 -16.99 7.78
CA ALA A 171 -27.13 -18.11 7.16
C ALA A 171 -26.70 -17.65 5.76
N ARG A 172 -25.50 -17.07 5.63
CA ARG A 172 -24.87 -16.83 4.34
C ARG A 172 -23.75 -17.84 4.17
N ALA A 173 -23.96 -18.77 3.25
CA ALA A 173 -23.02 -19.85 2.95
C ALA A 173 -21.65 -19.28 2.53
N PRO A 174 -20.54 -19.85 3.01
CA PRO A 174 -19.21 -19.50 2.54
C PRO A 174 -19.09 -19.97 1.09
N GLY A 175 -18.92 -19.01 0.17
CA GLY A 175 -18.41 -19.31 -1.17
C GLY A 175 -16.96 -19.72 -1.02
N GLU A 176 -16.62 -20.87 -1.60
CA GLU A 176 -15.26 -21.39 -1.72
C GLU A 176 -14.44 -20.40 -2.55
N GLU A 177 -13.75 -19.46 -1.89
CA GLU A 177 -12.63 -18.76 -2.50
C GLU A 177 -11.49 -19.79 -2.58
N GLU A 178 -11.33 -20.39 -3.77
CA GLU A 178 -10.15 -21.16 -4.11
C GLU A 178 -8.92 -20.25 -3.94
N ASP A 179 -8.29 -20.39 -2.79
CA ASP A 179 -7.02 -19.80 -2.44
C ASP A 179 -5.98 -20.39 -3.39
N ILE A 180 -5.82 -19.78 -4.57
CA ILE A 180 -4.65 -19.95 -5.43
C ILE A 180 -3.51 -19.26 -4.71
N SER A 181 -3.13 -19.83 -3.56
CA SER A 181 -1.85 -19.62 -2.92
C SER A 181 -0.82 -19.93 -3.99
N LEU A 182 -0.21 -18.87 -4.50
CA LEU A 182 1.00 -18.94 -5.29
C LEU A 182 2.11 -19.44 -4.36
N GLY A 183 2.06 -20.74 -4.05
CA GLY A 183 3.19 -21.52 -3.59
C GLY A 183 4.21 -21.56 -4.72
N LEU A 184 4.79 -20.40 -5.05
CA LEU A 184 6.07 -20.38 -5.73
C LEU A 184 7.05 -20.98 -4.73
N PRO A 185 7.71 -22.09 -5.06
CA PRO A 185 8.60 -22.77 -4.13
C PRO A 185 9.67 -21.78 -3.70
N LEU A 186 9.68 -21.52 -2.39
CA LEU A 186 10.65 -20.67 -1.70
C LEU A 186 11.98 -21.42 -1.49
N ASP A 187 12.24 -22.45 -2.30
CA ASP A 187 13.43 -23.28 -2.19
C ASP A 187 14.63 -22.53 -2.76
N GLU A 188 15.37 -21.95 -1.81
CA GLU A 188 16.83 -22.08 -1.76
C GLU A 188 17.64 -21.27 -2.78
N LEU A 189 17.37 -19.96 -2.88
CA LEU A 189 18.41 -18.99 -3.24
C LEU A 189 19.04 -18.43 -1.96
N GLN A 190 19.83 -19.26 -1.26
CA GLN A 190 20.87 -18.77 -0.37
C GLN A 190 21.95 -18.07 -1.22
N LEU A 191 21.65 -16.86 -1.69
CA LEU A 191 22.69 -15.97 -2.21
C LEU A 191 23.56 -15.59 -1.02
N HIS A 192 24.78 -16.14 -0.98
CA HIS A 192 25.82 -15.68 -0.07
C HIS A 192 25.98 -14.16 -0.19
N ASP A 193 25.59 -13.44 0.86
CA ASP A 193 25.89 -12.03 1.10
C ASP A 193 27.41 -11.86 1.21
N GLY A 194 28.08 -11.72 0.07
CA GLY A 194 29.53 -11.54 0.00
C GLY A 194 29.99 -10.69 -1.17
N ILE A 195 29.08 -9.96 -1.83
CA ILE A 195 29.45 -9.06 -2.92
C ILE A 195 29.38 -7.62 -2.39
N GLN A 196 30.55 -7.11 -2.01
CA GLN A 196 30.75 -5.68 -1.78
C GLN A 196 30.36 -4.92 -3.06
N PRO A 197 29.64 -3.79 -2.95
CA PRO A 197 29.32 -2.98 -4.12
C PRO A 197 30.62 -2.55 -4.79
N ALA A 198 30.77 -2.92 -6.07
CA ALA A 198 31.87 -2.43 -6.89
C ALA A 198 31.83 -0.91 -6.88
N GLU A 199 32.94 -0.31 -6.47
CA GLU A 199 33.14 1.13 -6.48
C GLU A 199 32.82 1.66 -7.88
N MET A 200 31.90 2.60 -7.88
CA MET A 200 31.37 3.32 -9.02
C MET A 200 32.53 4.07 -9.68
N ILE A 201 32.99 3.60 -10.84
CA ILE A 201 33.94 4.34 -11.68
C ILE A 201 33.17 5.52 -12.27
N ASP A 202 33.46 6.71 -11.76
CA ASP A 202 32.98 7.99 -12.28
C ASP A 202 33.50 8.21 -13.71
N ASP A 203 32.68 7.85 -14.70
CA ASP A 203 32.91 8.21 -16.09
C ASP A 203 32.45 9.66 -16.30
N GLN A 204 33.30 10.61 -15.89
CA GLN A 204 33.18 12.01 -16.25
C GLN A 204 33.43 12.20 -17.76
N ARG A 205 32.37 12.09 -18.57
CA ARG A 205 32.37 12.66 -19.92
C ARG A 205 31.08 13.39 -20.24
N ASN A 206 31.17 14.70 -20.06
CA ASN A 206 30.70 15.74 -20.98
C ASN A 206 29.36 15.52 -21.70
N SER A 207 28.35 16.30 -21.30
CA SER A 207 27.56 17.13 -22.23
C SER A 207 26.83 18.26 -21.48
N PRO A 208 26.96 19.52 -21.92
CA PRO A 208 26.18 20.63 -21.39
C PRO A 208 24.93 20.87 -22.25
N GLN A 209 23.74 20.79 -21.68
CA GLN A 209 22.59 21.53 -22.19
C GLN A 209 21.81 22.12 -21.02
N GLN A 210 21.96 23.43 -20.87
CA GLN A 210 21.11 24.28 -20.06
C GLN A 210 19.67 24.14 -20.57
N HIS A 211 18.81 23.50 -19.78
CA HIS A 211 17.38 23.78 -19.82
C HIS A 211 17.02 24.62 -18.61
N GLN A 212 16.60 25.83 -18.94
CA GLN A 212 16.14 26.89 -18.05
C GLN A 212 14.94 26.38 -17.26
N GLN A 213 15.16 25.96 -16.01
CA GLN A 213 14.08 25.65 -15.08
C GLN A 213 13.44 26.97 -14.67
N GLN A 214 12.18 27.16 -15.09
CA GLN A 214 11.30 28.16 -14.49
C GLN A 214 10.99 27.76 -13.04
N PRO A 215 10.94 28.73 -12.11
CA PRO A 215 10.55 28.45 -10.74
C PRO A 215 9.08 28.01 -10.71
N LEU A 216 8.82 26.81 -10.16
CA LEU A 216 7.48 26.38 -9.80
C LEU A 216 6.98 27.33 -8.71
N GLU A 217 6.04 28.19 -9.07
CA GLU A 217 5.25 28.95 -8.10
C GLU A 217 4.56 27.96 -7.17
N VAL A 218 4.91 28.06 -5.89
CA VAL A 218 4.23 27.40 -4.78
C VAL A 218 2.81 27.94 -4.78
N THR A 219 1.88 27.18 -5.33
CA THR A 219 0.45 27.44 -5.18
C THR A 219 0.12 27.31 -3.70
N SER A 220 -0.05 28.46 -3.06
CA SER A 220 -0.64 28.59 -1.74
C SER A 220 -1.96 27.82 -1.71
N PHE A 221 -2.04 26.82 -0.83
CA PHE A 221 -3.32 26.20 -0.48
C PHE A 221 -4.28 27.31 -0.01
N PRO A 222 -5.50 27.38 -0.54
CA PRO A 222 -6.50 28.28 0.00
C PRO A 222 -6.78 27.85 1.44
N SER A 223 -6.51 28.75 2.39
CA SER A 223 -7.04 28.65 3.74
C SER A 223 -8.55 28.42 3.62
N LEU A 224 -9.01 27.28 4.12
CA LEU A 224 -10.42 27.07 4.39
C LEU A 224 -10.79 28.01 5.54
N ASP A 225 -11.20 29.22 5.18
CA ASP A 225 -11.95 30.09 6.08
C ASP A 225 -13.24 29.35 6.47
N LEU A 226 -13.19 28.74 7.65
CA LEU A 226 -14.36 28.34 8.42
C LEU A 226 -15.05 29.63 8.89
N GLU A 227 -15.67 30.34 7.96
CA GLU A 227 -16.61 31.41 8.29
C GLU A 227 -17.85 30.80 8.93
N ASP A 228 -18.06 31.23 10.17
CA ASP A 228 -19.28 31.23 10.96
C ASP A 228 -20.56 31.00 10.15
N ARG A 229 -21.21 29.87 10.41
CA ARG A 229 -22.53 29.54 9.84
C ARG A 229 -23.57 29.20 10.90
N ASP A 230 -23.48 29.86 12.05
CA ASP A 230 -24.37 29.67 13.21
C ASP A 230 -25.37 30.81 13.47
N GLU A 231 -25.57 31.76 12.55
CA GLU A 231 -26.52 32.88 12.79
C GLU A 231 -27.91 32.76 12.13
N ALA A 232 -28.22 31.70 11.38
CA ALA A 232 -29.47 31.65 10.62
C ALA A 232 -30.69 31.03 11.32
N ASN A 233 -30.61 30.60 12.60
CA ASN A 233 -31.72 29.86 13.24
C ASN A 233 -32.28 30.43 14.56
N GLN A 234 -31.97 31.68 14.93
CA GLN A 234 -32.55 32.31 16.13
C GLN A 234 -33.72 33.28 15.89
N ALA A 235 -34.24 33.41 14.68
CA ALA A 235 -35.26 34.44 14.37
C ALA A 235 -36.73 33.99 14.49
N ASN A 236 -37.07 32.80 14.99
CA ASN A 236 -38.44 32.26 14.84
C ASN A 236 -39.16 31.82 16.14
N LEU A 237 -38.82 32.38 17.31
CA LEU A 237 -39.43 31.97 18.59
C LEU A 237 -40.02 33.09 19.46
N LEU A 238 -40.23 34.31 18.96
CA LEU A 238 -40.75 35.42 19.79
C LEU A 238 -41.94 36.20 19.19
N SER A 239 -42.84 35.54 18.46
CA SER A 239 -44.08 36.19 18.01
C SER A 239 -45.32 35.33 18.23
N ASP A 240 -45.54 34.84 19.46
CA ASP A 240 -46.87 34.35 19.87
C ASP A 240 -46.99 34.25 21.39
N THR A 241 -47.08 35.41 22.07
CA THR A 241 -47.80 35.53 23.35
C THR A 241 -48.14 37.00 23.58
N SER A 242 -49.34 37.41 23.19
CA SER A 242 -50.01 38.60 23.75
C SER A 242 -51.52 38.35 23.72
N LEU A 243 -52.04 38.16 24.94
CA LEU A 243 -53.45 38.29 25.32
C LEU A 243 -53.92 39.74 25.18
#